data_AF-A0AAE1Q292-F1
#
_entry.id   AF-A0AAE1Q292-F1
#
_cell.length_a   1.000
_cell.length_b   1.000
_cell.length_c   1.000
_cell.angle_alpha   90.00
_cell.angle_beta   90.00
_cell.angle_gamma   90.00
#
_symmetry.space_group_name_H-M   'P 1'
#
loop_
_entity.id
_entity.type
_entity.pdbx_description
1 polymer ?
#
loop_
_entity_poly.entity_id
_entity_poly.type
_entity_poly.pdbx_seq_one_letter_code
_entity_poly.pdbx_strand_id
1 'polypeptide(L)'
;MYSNREVLGKNATVRRLKSSVTVMTARHPLARLVSAFRDKFADGRKLDKPQSKDHFIYFWSPALKALYRNTNMPLQINFTQFVTFALLHKPHEPHWEPFTKLCSPCDISYQYIIFLDTLTEDLQFLMSALNISTINSKTRDNRGPREGVDPSDDLTLDPDLLQYYLQLPPYLMAKVLHTYTLDIKLLGYQVPEVLNAIAT
;
A
#
# COMPACT_ATOMS: atom_id res chain seq x y z
N MET A 1 5.77 -2.97 -22.22
CA MET A 1 6.64 -4.17 -22.10
C MET A 1 6.03 -5.08 -21.05
N TYR A 2 5.30 -6.10 -21.49
CA TYR A 2 4.75 -7.11 -20.59
C TYR A 2 5.89 -8.07 -20.22
N SER A 3 6.27 -8.06 -18.95
CA SER A 3 7.23 -9.01 -18.38
C SER A 3 6.61 -10.41 -18.47
N ASN A 4 7.30 -11.32 -19.15
CA ASN A 4 7.02 -12.75 -19.14
C ASN A 4 7.09 -13.27 -17.69
N ARG A 5 5.98 -13.27 -16.96
CA ARG A 5 5.86 -14.09 -15.75
C ARG A 5 5.61 -15.52 -16.21
N GLU A 6 6.68 -16.29 -16.33
CA GLU A 6 6.57 -17.75 -16.24
C GLU A 6 5.86 -18.07 -14.93
N VAL A 7 4.68 -18.70 -15.03
CA VAL A 7 3.98 -19.24 -13.87
C VAL A 7 4.76 -20.49 -13.45
N LEU A 8 5.77 -20.28 -12.60
CA LEU A 8 6.59 -21.36 -12.06
C LEU A 8 5.74 -22.23 -11.12
N GLY A 9 5.70 -23.53 -11.38
CA GLY A 9 5.04 -24.50 -10.51
C GLY A 9 5.65 -24.51 -9.10
N LYS A 10 4.85 -24.89 -8.10
CA LYS A 10 5.20 -24.83 -6.66
C LYS A 10 6.61 -25.36 -6.33
N ASN A 11 7.04 -26.46 -6.96
CA ASN A 11 8.35 -27.08 -6.72
C ASN A 11 9.55 -26.27 -7.24
N ALA A 12 9.40 -25.60 -8.39
CA ALA A 12 10.45 -24.75 -8.96
C ALA A 12 10.58 -23.45 -8.16
N THR A 13 9.45 -22.87 -7.73
CA THR A 13 9.39 -21.69 -6.86
C THR A 13 10.04 -21.95 -5.50
N VAL A 14 9.76 -23.10 -4.87
CA VAL A 14 10.39 -23.50 -3.59
C VAL A 14 11.90 -23.68 -3.73
N ARG A 15 12.38 -24.31 -4.81
CA ARG A 15 13.83 -24.47 -5.06
C ARG A 15 14.54 -23.13 -5.23
N ARG A 16 13.93 -22.19 -5.97
CA ARG A 16 14.51 -20.85 -6.17
C ARG A 16 14.52 -20.03 -4.89
N LEU A 17 13.47 -20.12 -4.06
CA LEU A 17 13.44 -19.44 -2.75
C LEU A 17 14.56 -19.94 -1.82
N LYS A 18 14.86 -21.24 -1.82
CA LYS A 18 15.95 -21.82 -1.00
C LYS A 18 17.34 -21.34 -1.40
N SER A 19 17.55 -20.89 -2.63
CA SER A 19 18.85 -20.44 -3.15
C SER A 19 18.93 -18.92 -3.38
N SER A 20 17.96 -18.15 -2.89
CA SER A 20 17.86 -16.71 -3.12
C SER A 20 17.81 -15.94 -1.81
N VAL A 21 18.25 -14.69 -1.83
CA VAL A 21 17.95 -13.73 -0.76
C VAL A 21 16.48 -13.33 -0.88
N THR A 22 15.71 -13.55 0.17
CA THR A 22 14.28 -13.23 0.24
C THR A 22 14.10 -11.92 0.99
N VAL A 23 13.62 -10.89 0.27
CA VAL A 23 13.36 -9.55 0.83
C VAL A 23 11.88 -9.23 0.69
N MET A 24 11.25 -8.79 1.76
CA MET A 24 9.91 -8.20 1.73
C MET A 24 10.03 -6.68 1.87
N THR A 25 9.26 -5.94 1.07
CA THR A 25 9.10 -4.50 1.27
C THR A 25 7.77 -4.22 1.97
N ALA A 26 7.81 -3.45 3.04
CA ALA A 26 6.67 -3.08 3.87
C ALA A 26 6.45 -1.57 3.84
N ARG A 27 5.23 -1.12 4.09
CA ARG A 27 4.88 0.29 4.30
C ARG A 27 3.72 0.33 5.28
N HIS A 28 3.59 1.41 6.06
CA HIS A 28 2.44 1.59 6.93
C HIS A 28 1.13 1.31 6.15
N PRO A 29 0.31 0.31 6.54
CA PRO A 29 -0.84 -0.12 5.73
C PRO A 29 -1.82 1.00 5.39
N LEU A 30 -2.04 1.92 6.34
CA LEU A 30 -2.85 3.12 6.12
C LEU A 30 -2.20 4.11 5.14
N ALA A 31 -0.87 4.28 5.16
CA ALA A 31 -0.21 5.12 4.19
C ALA A 31 -0.28 4.53 2.78
N ARG A 32 -0.20 3.20 2.67
CA ARG A 32 -0.37 2.48 1.40
C ARG A 32 -1.76 2.67 0.82
N LEU A 33 -2.81 2.63 1.65
CA LEU A 33 -4.19 2.84 1.21
C LEU A 33 -4.40 4.26 0.66
N VAL A 34 -3.87 5.30 1.31
CA VAL A 34 -3.91 6.68 0.79
C VAL A 34 -3.08 6.82 -0.48
N SER A 35 -1.90 6.19 -0.53
CA SER A 35 -1.07 6.19 -1.75
C SER A 35 -1.81 5.58 -2.94
N ALA A 36 -2.56 4.50 -2.73
CA ALA A 36 -3.39 3.87 -3.75
C ALA A 36 -4.52 4.81 -4.21
N PHE A 37 -5.18 5.51 -3.28
CA PHE A 37 -6.19 6.51 -3.60
C PHE A 37 -5.64 7.63 -4.49
N ARG A 38 -4.50 8.21 -4.10
CA ARG A 38 -3.84 9.29 -4.85
C ARG A 38 -3.47 8.86 -6.26
N ASP A 39 -2.90 7.66 -6.40
CA ASP A 39 -2.47 7.10 -7.68
C ASP A 39 -3.66 6.76 -8.60
N LYS A 40 -4.66 6.03 -8.09
CA LYS A 40 -5.75 5.49 -8.92
C LYS A 40 -6.91 6.47 -9.12
N PHE A 41 -7.15 7.38 -8.18
CA PHE A 41 -8.32 8.28 -8.19
C PHE A 41 -7.94 9.76 -8.13
N ALA A 42 -6.68 10.08 -8.46
CA ALA A 42 -6.18 11.45 -8.60
C ALA A 42 -6.45 12.33 -7.38
N ASP A 43 -6.41 11.72 -6.20
CA ASP A 43 -6.66 12.35 -4.91
C ASP A 43 -8.07 12.98 -4.79
N GLY A 44 -9.07 12.37 -5.46
CA GLY A 44 -10.46 12.82 -5.43
C GLY A 44 -10.75 14.07 -6.25
N ARG A 45 -9.78 14.57 -7.01
CA ARG A 45 -10.00 15.64 -7.98
C ARG A 45 -10.93 15.16 -9.09
N LYS A 46 -11.86 16.03 -9.49
CA LYS A 46 -12.71 15.78 -10.66
C LYS A 46 -11.84 15.78 -11.91
N LEU A 47 -11.99 14.74 -12.73
CA LEU A 47 -11.32 14.62 -14.01
C LEU A 47 -12.31 14.74 -15.17
N ASP A 48 -11.93 15.44 -16.23
CA ASP A 48 -12.72 15.49 -17.47
C ASP A 48 -12.55 14.21 -18.30
N LYS A 49 -11.40 13.54 -18.16
CA LYS A 49 -11.06 12.29 -18.84
C LYS A 49 -10.23 11.38 -17.93
N PRO A 50 -10.34 10.05 -18.08
CA PRO A 50 -9.51 9.13 -17.32
C PRO A 50 -8.04 9.23 -17.75
N GLN A 51 -7.13 8.80 -16.88
CA GLN A 51 -5.69 8.79 -17.14
C GLN A 51 -5.32 7.94 -18.37
N SER A 52 -6.05 6.85 -18.61
CA SER A 52 -5.99 6.04 -19.83
C SER A 52 -7.25 5.16 -19.97
N LYS A 53 -7.44 4.55 -21.14
CA LYS A 53 -8.55 3.59 -21.38
C LYS A 53 -8.45 2.38 -20.45
N ASP A 54 -7.25 1.82 -20.29
CA ASP A 54 -7.04 0.67 -19.40
C ASP A 54 -7.27 1.06 -17.95
N HIS A 55 -6.80 2.23 -17.53
CA HIS A 55 -7.03 2.72 -16.18
C HIS A 55 -8.52 2.89 -15.88
N PHE A 56 -9.30 3.35 -16.86
CA PHE A 56 -10.74 3.40 -16.72
C PHE A 56 -11.36 2.00 -16.56
N ILE A 57 -10.96 1.04 -17.39
CA ILE A 57 -11.50 -0.33 -17.37
C ILE A 57 -11.20 -1.02 -16.03
N TYR A 58 -9.98 -0.89 -15.50
CA TYR A 58 -9.55 -1.63 -14.32
C TYR A 58 -9.91 -0.96 -12.99
N PHE A 59 -10.05 0.37 -12.94
CA PHE A 59 -10.25 1.09 -11.68
C PHE A 59 -11.55 1.90 -11.67
N TRP A 60 -11.71 2.84 -12.61
CA TRP A 60 -12.88 3.74 -12.59
C TRP A 60 -14.19 3.02 -12.87
N SER A 61 -14.29 2.21 -13.92
CA SER A 61 -15.53 1.51 -14.29
C SER A 61 -16.03 0.58 -13.18
N PRO A 62 -15.18 -0.27 -12.57
CA PRO A 62 -15.56 -1.06 -11.40
C PRO A 62 -16.02 -0.20 -10.22
N ALA A 63 -15.29 0.87 -9.90
CA ALA A 63 -15.62 1.74 -8.77
C ALA A 63 -16.96 2.47 -8.99
N LEU A 64 -17.19 3.04 -10.17
CA LEU A 64 -18.43 3.73 -10.51
C LEU A 64 -19.62 2.76 -10.53
N LYS A 65 -19.45 1.54 -11.05
CA LYS A 65 -20.48 0.50 -10.99
C LYS A 65 -20.79 0.07 -9.56
N ALA A 66 -19.77 -0.10 -8.72
CA ALA A 66 -19.96 -0.47 -7.33
C ALA A 66 -20.71 0.62 -6.54
N LEU A 67 -20.30 1.88 -6.68
CA LEU A 67 -20.80 2.99 -5.87
C LEU A 67 -22.13 3.56 -6.39
N TYR A 68 -22.30 3.62 -7.71
CA TYR A 68 -23.42 4.33 -8.34
C TYR A 68 -24.26 3.44 -9.26
N ARG A 69 -23.85 2.18 -9.48
CA ARG A 69 -24.48 1.24 -10.44
C ARG A 69 -24.53 1.78 -11.87
N ASN A 70 -23.65 2.75 -12.18
CA ASN A 70 -23.61 3.42 -13.47
C ASN A 70 -22.19 3.96 -13.75
N THR A 71 -21.68 3.75 -14.96
CA THR A 71 -20.36 4.25 -15.39
C THR A 71 -20.38 5.67 -15.95
N ASN A 72 -21.55 6.25 -16.20
CA ASN A 72 -21.70 7.60 -16.77
C ASN A 72 -21.70 8.70 -15.69
N MET A 73 -21.20 8.37 -14.50
CA MET A 73 -21.02 9.33 -13.41
C MET A 73 -19.74 10.15 -13.61
N PRO A 74 -19.66 11.36 -13.03
CA PRO A 74 -18.41 12.13 -13.03
C PRO A 74 -17.24 11.30 -12.51
N LEU A 75 -16.06 11.49 -13.11
CA LEU A 75 -14.80 10.88 -12.63
C LEU A 75 -14.31 11.62 -11.38
N GLN A 76 -15.05 11.44 -10.30
CA GLN A 76 -14.75 12.00 -8.99
C GLN A 76 -15.18 11.00 -7.92
N ILE A 77 -14.19 10.47 -7.20
CA ILE A 77 -14.37 9.56 -6.09
C ILE A 77 -13.59 10.15 -4.91
N ASN A 78 -14.27 10.50 -3.83
CA ASN A 78 -13.60 10.95 -2.62
C ASN A 78 -13.01 9.75 -1.84
N PHE A 79 -12.23 10.03 -0.79
CA PHE A 79 -11.57 8.97 -0.04
C PHE A 79 -12.55 8.00 0.64
N THR A 80 -13.64 8.49 1.22
CA THR A 80 -14.69 7.64 1.85
C THR A 80 -15.30 6.67 0.84
N GLN A 81 -15.58 7.15 -0.38
CA GLN A 81 -16.08 6.32 -1.48
C GLN A 81 -15.04 5.32 -1.96
N PHE A 82 -13.77 5.74 -2.05
CA PHE A 82 -12.68 4.84 -2.37
C PHE A 82 -12.52 3.73 -1.34
N VAL A 83 -12.50 4.03 -0.04
CA VAL A 83 -12.38 3.02 1.03
C VAL A 83 -13.58 2.07 1.00
N THR A 84 -14.78 2.59 0.76
CA THR A 84 -15.99 1.78 0.56
C THR A 84 -15.84 0.81 -0.62
N PHE A 85 -15.32 1.28 -1.76
CA PHE A 85 -15.05 0.44 -2.91
C PHE A 85 -13.96 -0.60 -2.61
N ALA A 86 -12.79 -0.17 -2.11
CA ALA A 86 -11.64 -1.03 -1.87
C ALA A 86 -11.92 -2.12 -0.82
N LEU A 87 -12.61 -1.81 0.27
CA LEU A 87 -12.72 -2.71 1.43
C LEU A 87 -14.08 -3.42 1.58
N LEU A 88 -15.16 -2.87 1.03
CA LEU A 88 -16.48 -3.51 1.07
C LEU A 88 -16.79 -4.28 -0.21
N HIS A 89 -16.48 -3.71 -1.37
CA HIS A 89 -16.65 -4.42 -2.65
C HIS A 89 -15.45 -5.32 -2.97
N LYS A 90 -14.30 -5.08 -2.32
CA LYS A 90 -13.10 -5.93 -2.35
C LYS A 90 -12.67 -6.37 -3.75
N PRO A 91 -12.52 -5.43 -4.71
CA PRO A 91 -11.85 -5.75 -5.97
C PRO A 91 -10.44 -6.28 -5.67
N HIS A 92 -10.02 -7.33 -6.39
CA HIS A 92 -8.67 -7.83 -6.24
C HIS A 92 -7.67 -6.79 -6.72
N GLU A 93 -6.86 -6.27 -5.80
CA GLU A 93 -5.82 -5.30 -6.12
C GLU A 93 -4.73 -5.31 -5.04
N PRO A 94 -3.49 -5.68 -5.39
CA PRO A 94 -2.33 -5.59 -4.52
C PRO A 94 -2.17 -4.31 -3.67
N HIS A 95 -2.53 -3.10 -4.15
CA HIS A 95 -2.22 -1.87 -3.39
C HIS A 95 -3.06 -1.70 -2.11
N TRP A 96 -4.24 -2.35 -2.00
CA TRP A 96 -5.04 -2.34 -0.77
C TRP A 96 -5.24 -3.73 -0.15
N GLU A 97 -4.59 -4.77 -0.68
CA GLU A 97 -4.63 -6.12 -0.12
C GLU A 97 -3.63 -6.26 1.05
N PRO A 98 -4.02 -6.69 2.26
CA PRO A 98 -3.10 -6.84 3.40
C PRO A 98 -1.83 -7.64 3.08
N PHE A 99 -0.70 -7.24 3.65
CA PHE A 99 0.59 -7.93 3.51
C PHE A 99 0.54 -9.37 3.99
N THR A 100 -0.23 -9.66 5.06
CA THR A 100 -0.42 -11.04 5.55
C THR A 100 -0.98 -11.99 4.48
N LYS A 101 -1.71 -11.45 3.50
CA LYS A 101 -2.25 -12.21 2.37
C LYS A 101 -1.41 -12.06 1.09
N LEU A 102 -0.91 -10.86 0.81
CA LEU A 102 -0.17 -10.57 -0.42
C LEU A 102 1.23 -11.21 -0.40
N CYS A 103 1.90 -11.17 0.76
CA CYS A 103 3.28 -11.59 0.93
C CYS A 103 3.42 -12.86 1.78
N SER A 104 2.35 -13.32 2.44
CA SER A 104 2.37 -14.52 3.27
C SER A 104 3.60 -14.62 4.18
N PRO A 105 3.92 -13.60 4.99
CA PRO A 105 5.12 -13.57 5.84
C PRO A 105 5.16 -14.70 6.89
N CYS A 106 4.02 -15.35 7.16
CA CYS A 106 3.97 -16.55 8.00
C CYS A 106 4.42 -17.83 7.26
N ASP A 107 4.29 -17.87 5.94
CA ASP A 107 4.63 -19.05 5.11
C ASP A 107 5.98 -18.89 4.41
N ILE A 108 6.43 -17.66 4.19
CA ILE A 108 7.69 -17.35 3.51
C ILE A 108 8.70 -16.84 4.53
N SER A 109 9.82 -17.55 4.66
CA SER A 109 10.96 -17.11 5.47
C SER A 109 11.71 -15.99 4.74
N TYR A 110 11.30 -14.76 4.99
CA TYR A 110 12.02 -13.57 4.56
C TYR A 110 13.29 -13.40 5.39
N GLN A 111 14.44 -13.24 4.71
CA GLN A 111 15.71 -12.93 5.36
C GLN A 111 15.76 -11.47 5.80
N TYR A 112 15.13 -10.58 5.02
CA TYR A 112 15.06 -9.16 5.33
C TYR A 112 13.63 -8.66 5.09
N ILE A 113 13.15 -7.81 6.00
CA ILE A 113 11.98 -6.96 5.77
C ILE A 113 12.52 -5.55 5.76
N ILE A 114 12.31 -4.83 4.66
CA ILE A 114 12.67 -3.43 4.54
C ILE A 114 11.42 -2.58 4.50
N PHE A 115 11.43 -1.46 5.20
CA PHE A 115 10.34 -0.53 5.31
C PHE A 115 10.55 0.59 4.29
N LEU A 116 9.47 0.92 3.58
CA LEU A 116 9.47 2.09 2.73
C LEU A 116 9.67 3.32 3.59
N ASP A 117 9.23 3.30 4.84
CA ASP A 117 9.41 4.37 5.80
C ASP A 117 10.91 4.71 5.90
N THR A 118 11.75 3.78 6.39
CA THR A 118 13.21 3.90 6.51
C THR A 118 14.01 3.41 5.29
N LEU A 119 13.48 3.63 4.08
CA LEU A 119 13.97 2.95 2.87
C LEU A 119 15.48 3.20 2.59
N THR A 120 15.97 4.41 2.87
CA THR A 120 17.35 4.77 2.57
C THR A 120 18.32 3.98 3.45
N GLU A 121 18.05 3.97 4.75
CA GLU A 121 18.80 3.27 5.79
C GLU A 121 18.72 1.76 5.57
N ASP A 122 17.53 1.24 5.30
CA ASP A 122 17.30 -0.19 5.06
C ASP A 122 18.01 -0.68 3.80
N LEU A 123 18.00 0.11 2.71
CA LEU A 123 18.75 -0.20 1.51
C LEU A 123 20.25 -0.15 1.76
N GLN A 124 20.75 0.82 2.52
CA GLN A 124 22.17 0.90 2.87
C GLN A 124 22.60 -0.33 3.68
N PHE A 125 21.81 -0.71 4.69
CA PHE A 125 22.06 -1.92 5.46
C PHE A 125 22.04 -3.18 4.58
N LEU A 126 21.01 -3.33 3.74
CA LEU A 126 20.88 -4.47 2.86
C LEU A 126 22.04 -4.58 1.86
N MET A 127 22.50 -3.44 1.32
CA MET A 127 23.67 -3.39 0.44
C MET A 127 24.92 -3.90 1.14
N SER A 128 25.18 -3.43 2.36
CA SER A 128 26.32 -3.89 3.16
C SER A 128 26.21 -5.37 3.49
N ALA A 129 25.04 -5.83 3.92
CA ALA A 129 24.79 -7.23 4.27
C ALA A 129 24.96 -8.19 3.08
N LEU A 130 24.69 -7.72 1.86
CA LEU A 130 24.79 -8.50 0.63
C LEU A 130 26.10 -8.26 -0.16
N ASN A 131 27.04 -7.49 0.39
CA ASN A 131 28.29 -7.09 -0.29
C ASN A 131 28.05 -6.44 -1.68
N ILE A 132 26.97 -5.66 -1.80
CA ILE A 132 26.64 -4.92 -3.02
C ILE A 132 27.36 -3.57 -2.97
N SER A 133 28.39 -3.42 -3.80
CA SER A 133 29.26 -2.22 -3.80
C SER A 133 28.73 -1.05 -4.64
N THR A 134 27.80 -1.30 -5.57
CA THR A 134 27.23 -0.25 -6.42
C THR A 134 25.75 -0.54 -6.74
N ILE A 135 24.92 0.49 -6.64
CA ILE A 135 23.58 0.51 -7.20
C ILE A 135 23.43 1.81 -7.99
N ASN A 136 22.86 1.76 -9.19
CA ASN A 136 22.42 2.96 -9.88
C ASN A 136 21.15 3.49 -9.19
N SER A 137 21.32 4.08 -8.01
CA SER A 137 20.25 4.60 -7.16
C SER A 137 19.77 5.96 -7.69
N LYS A 138 19.12 5.96 -8.86
CA LYS A 138 18.15 7.02 -9.15
C LYS A 138 16.90 6.77 -8.30
N THR A 139 17.03 6.85 -6.98
CA THR A 139 15.90 6.75 -6.06
C THR A 139 15.11 8.05 -6.18
N ARG A 140 13.94 7.99 -6.83
CA ARG A 140 12.95 9.07 -6.71
C ARG A 140 12.33 8.93 -5.34
N ASP A 141 12.72 9.79 -4.42
CA ASP A 141 11.93 9.99 -3.23
C ASP A 141 10.67 10.77 -3.61
N ASN A 142 9.52 10.11 -3.49
CA ASN A 142 8.21 10.72 -3.75
C ASN A 142 7.64 11.40 -2.49
N ARG A 143 8.33 11.35 -1.34
CA ARG A 143 7.90 11.98 -0.08
C ARG A 143 8.40 13.42 0.11
N GLY A 144 9.33 13.88 -0.73
CA GLY A 144 9.99 15.18 -0.57
C GLY A 144 10.91 15.21 0.67
N PRO A 145 11.74 16.24 0.84
CA PRO A 145 12.66 16.32 1.98
C PRO A 145 11.88 16.40 3.30
N ARG A 146 12.15 15.49 4.23
CA ARG A 146 11.67 15.57 5.63
C ARG A 146 12.87 15.82 6.54
N GLU A 147 13.05 17.07 6.95
CA GLU A 147 14.05 17.42 7.95
C GLU A 147 13.50 17.19 9.37
N GLY A 148 14.28 16.51 10.23
CA GLY A 148 14.04 16.48 11.67
C GLY A 148 13.10 15.39 12.21
N VAL A 149 12.82 14.32 11.46
CA VAL A 149 12.04 13.18 11.95
C VAL A 149 12.99 12.09 12.46
N ASP A 150 12.77 11.61 13.68
CA ASP A 150 13.52 10.49 14.25
C ASP A 150 13.24 9.22 13.41
N PRO A 151 14.26 8.42 13.02
CA PRO A 151 14.04 7.15 12.31
C PRO A 151 13.06 6.18 13.01
N SER A 152 12.92 6.28 14.33
CA SER A 152 11.93 5.51 15.10
C SER A 152 10.49 6.03 14.95
N ASP A 153 10.31 7.30 14.60
CA ASP A 153 9.00 7.90 14.26
C ASP A 153 8.55 7.54 12.85
N ASP A 154 9.42 6.97 12.00
CA ASP A 154 9.10 6.69 10.59
C ASP A 154 8.07 5.55 10.45
N LEU A 155 7.93 4.68 11.46
CA LEU A 155 6.85 3.69 11.53
C LEU A 155 5.52 4.28 12.04
N THR A 156 5.40 5.59 12.15
CA THR A 156 4.14 6.26 12.46
C THR A 156 3.44 6.71 11.17
N LEU A 157 2.13 6.92 11.25
CA LEU A 157 1.40 7.48 10.12
C LEU A 157 1.70 8.97 10.00
N ASP A 158 2.21 9.37 8.84
CA ASP A 158 2.37 10.77 8.43
C ASP A 158 1.14 11.64 8.78
N PRO A 159 1.30 12.75 9.52
CA PRO A 159 0.22 13.64 9.89
C PRO A 159 -0.64 14.12 8.70
N ASP A 160 -0.03 14.35 7.54
CA ASP A 160 -0.76 14.78 6.33
C ASP A 160 -1.64 13.66 5.75
N LEU A 161 -1.38 12.39 6.11
CA LEU A 161 -2.23 11.26 5.74
C LEU A 161 -3.38 11.06 6.73
N LEU A 162 -3.23 11.54 7.97
CA LEU A 162 -4.23 11.40 9.02
C LEU A 162 -5.57 12.03 8.61
N GLN A 163 -5.53 13.20 7.95
CA GLN A 163 -6.73 13.93 7.52
C GLN A 163 -7.69 13.11 6.65
N TYR A 164 -7.19 12.15 5.86
CA TYR A 164 -8.03 11.27 5.06
C TYR A 164 -8.90 10.36 5.93
N TYR A 165 -8.38 9.94 7.07
CA TYR A 165 -9.05 9.02 7.98
C TYR A 165 -10.00 9.74 8.94
N LEU A 166 -9.69 10.98 9.31
CA LEU A 166 -10.54 11.79 10.20
C LEU A 166 -11.95 12.05 9.63
N GLN A 167 -12.10 12.03 8.32
CA GLN A 167 -13.39 12.22 7.63
C GLN A 167 -14.16 10.90 7.38
N LEU A 168 -13.62 9.74 7.79
CA LEU A 168 -14.32 8.47 7.61
C LEU A 168 -15.44 8.31 8.65
N PRO A 169 -16.60 7.76 8.27
CA PRO A 169 -17.59 7.30 9.23
C PRO A 169 -17.01 6.23 10.16
N PRO A 170 -17.47 6.15 11.43
CA PRO A 170 -16.94 5.21 12.42
C PRO A 170 -16.87 3.76 11.95
N TYR A 171 -17.96 3.26 11.34
CA TYR A 171 -18.02 1.89 10.82
C TYR A 171 -16.95 1.59 9.76
N LEU A 172 -16.60 2.60 8.96
CA LEU A 172 -15.63 2.46 7.87
C LEU A 172 -14.21 2.55 8.41
N MET A 173 -13.95 3.41 9.39
CA MET A 173 -12.68 3.44 10.12
C MET A 173 -12.43 2.13 10.86
N ALA A 174 -13.44 1.60 11.57
CA ALA A 174 -13.38 0.29 12.20
C ALA A 174 -13.08 -0.81 11.18
N LYS A 175 -13.68 -0.75 9.98
CA LYS A 175 -13.39 -1.68 8.90
C LYS A 175 -11.94 -1.59 8.42
N VAL A 176 -11.40 -0.38 8.27
CA VAL A 176 -10.01 -0.13 7.90
C VAL A 176 -9.07 -0.75 8.93
N LEU A 177 -9.25 -0.43 10.22
CA LEU A 177 -8.38 -0.96 11.29
C LEU A 177 -8.48 -2.47 11.37
N HIS A 178 -9.68 -3.04 11.34
CA HIS A 178 -9.87 -4.49 11.35
C HIS A 178 -9.16 -5.18 10.17
N THR A 179 -9.22 -4.59 8.97
CA THR A 179 -8.61 -5.16 7.77
C THR A 179 -7.08 -5.22 7.86
N TYR A 180 -6.45 -4.20 8.47
CA TYR A 180 -4.98 -4.10 8.53
C TYR A 180 -4.36 -4.37 9.90
N THR A 181 -5.16 -4.71 10.93
CA THR A 181 -4.66 -4.93 12.31
C THR A 181 -3.52 -5.95 12.36
N LEU A 182 -3.62 -7.05 11.61
CA LEU A 182 -2.57 -8.07 11.60
C LEU A 182 -1.28 -7.54 10.99
N ASP A 183 -1.34 -6.83 9.86
CA ASP A 183 -0.17 -6.20 9.23
C ASP A 183 0.48 -5.19 10.18
N ILE A 184 -0.32 -4.33 10.79
CA ILE A 184 0.15 -3.28 11.72
C ILE A 184 0.93 -3.92 12.87
N LYS A 185 0.35 -4.94 13.52
CA LYS A 185 0.99 -5.64 14.63
C LYS A 185 2.24 -6.42 14.21
N LEU A 186 2.15 -7.15 13.09
CA LEU A 186 3.24 -7.97 12.58
C LEU A 186 4.47 -7.12 12.22
N LEU A 187 4.24 -5.94 11.66
CA LEU A 187 5.28 -5.06 11.13
C LEU A 187 5.70 -3.96 12.13
N GLY A 188 5.15 -3.96 13.35
CA GLY A 188 5.53 -3.01 14.41
C GLY A 188 5.01 -1.58 14.22
N TYR A 189 4.05 -1.37 13.31
CA TYR A 189 3.47 -0.05 13.07
C TYR A 189 2.59 0.42 14.24
N GLN A 190 2.54 1.73 14.44
CA GLN A 190 1.68 2.37 15.43
C GLN A 190 0.46 3.02 14.79
N VAL A 191 -0.69 2.93 15.48
CA VAL A 191 -1.92 3.61 15.06
C VAL A 191 -2.16 4.80 15.99
N PRO A 192 -2.27 6.03 15.45
CA PRO A 192 -2.59 7.20 16.26
C PRO A 192 -3.90 6.99 17.05
N GLU A 193 -3.91 7.35 18.34
CA GLU A 193 -5.05 7.12 19.24
C GLU A 193 -6.36 7.72 18.72
N VAL A 194 -6.29 8.88 18.07
CA VAL A 194 -7.44 9.55 17.45
C VAL A 194 -8.16 8.65 16.43
N LEU A 195 -7.45 7.79 15.71
CA LEU A 195 -8.07 6.86 14.76
C LEU A 195 -8.80 5.71 15.46
N ASN A 196 -8.30 5.28 16.61
CA ASN A 196 -9.00 4.30 17.44
C ASN A 196 -10.29 4.89 18.01
N ALA A 197 -10.27 6.17 18.42
CA ALA A 197 -11.44 6.87 18.93
C ALA A 197 -12.54 7.09 17.87
N ILE A 198 -12.18 7.22 16.59
CA ILE A 198 -13.17 7.29 15.50
C ILE A 198 -13.82 5.92 15.25
N ALA A 199 -13.10 4.82 15.51
CA ALA A 199 -13.58 3.47 15.21
C ALA A 199 -14.56 2.89 16.24
N THR A 200 -14.80 3.59 17.36
CA THR A 200 -15.78 3.23 18.40
C THR A 200 -17.15 3.84 18.11
#